data_AF-A0A2T5ISD3-F1
#
_entry.id   AF-A0A2T5ISD3-F1
#
_cell.length_a   1.000
_cell.length_b   1.000
_cell.length_c   1.000
_cell.angle_alpha   90.00
_cell.angle_beta   90.00
_cell.angle_gamma   90.00
#
_symmetry.space_group_name_H-M   'P 1'
#
loop_
_entity.id
_entity.type
_entity.pdbx_description
1 polymer ?
#
loop_
_entity_poly.entity_id
_entity_poly.type
_entity_poly.pdbx_seq_one_letter_code
_entity_poly.pdbx_strand_id
1 'polypeptide(L)'
;NVLTAGLGADTLNGGMGADTLYGGLGDDSYIVNSSDDVVKEFSNQGLDTVHSSIDYTLIGHLENLLLTGTAAINGTGNSLNNILTGNSGDNLLNGGLGADTLYGGLGNDTYIVNTSTDVVTELAGQGIDTIRSTMSNYGLESEVENLELMGGSHLTGIGNGLDNSLTGNSGNNQLKGELGADTLNGGVGNDTLTGGLGNDVYQFGRDYQIDTLVEADGTVGNTDIVAFMGGIAVDQLWFKRVGNNLEVSIIGTSDKVVVKSWYLSSDNQIEQFKTTDGNMTLLSTDVQALVSAMASIAPPPLGQTELSSEQHSQLDAIIAASWN
;
A
#
# COMPACT_ATOMS: atom_id res chain seq x y z
N ASN A 1 39.55 11.84 -12.70
CA ASN A 1 39.90 12.48 -14.01
C ASN A 1 38.98 13.66 -14.27
N VAL A 2 39.29 14.50 -15.27
CA VAL A 2 38.34 15.50 -15.79
C VAL A 2 38.16 15.22 -17.27
N LEU A 3 36.93 14.89 -17.68
CA LEU A 3 36.54 14.65 -19.06
C LEU A 3 35.65 15.79 -19.51
N THR A 4 35.98 16.38 -20.67
CA THR A 4 35.18 17.43 -21.29
C THR A 4 34.97 17.07 -22.74
N ALA A 5 33.73 16.74 -23.05
CA ALA A 5 33.22 16.53 -24.38
C ALA A 5 32.84 17.89 -25.03
N GLY A 6 32.29 17.84 -26.24
CA GLY A 6 32.26 18.98 -27.15
C GLY A 6 30.89 19.24 -27.76
N LEU A 7 30.80 19.08 -29.07
CA LEU A 7 29.54 19.15 -29.80
C LEU A 7 29.19 17.73 -30.26
N GLY A 8 27.91 17.39 -30.26
CA GLY A 8 27.40 16.09 -30.66
C GLY A 8 27.09 15.21 -29.46
N ALA A 9 26.62 13.99 -29.72
CA ALA A 9 26.33 13.01 -28.69
C ALA A 9 27.60 12.24 -28.30
N ASP A 10 28.09 12.47 -27.09
CA ASP A 10 29.30 11.88 -26.53
C ASP A 10 28.97 10.89 -25.41
N THR A 11 29.87 9.93 -25.16
CA THR A 11 29.80 9.04 -24.00
C THR A 11 31.02 9.23 -23.12
N LEU A 12 30.79 9.64 -21.87
CA LEU A 12 31.84 9.97 -20.92
C LEU A 12 31.93 8.89 -19.84
N ASN A 13 33.07 8.23 -19.77
CA ASN A 13 33.39 7.25 -18.73
C ASN A 13 34.74 7.59 -18.10
N GLY A 14 34.70 8.06 -16.86
CA GLY A 14 35.89 8.46 -16.08
C GLY A 14 36.74 7.29 -15.60
N GLY A 15 36.19 6.07 -15.59
CA GLY A 15 36.81 4.88 -15.01
C GLY A 15 36.46 4.76 -13.53
N MET A 16 37.39 4.23 -12.73
CA MET A 16 37.24 4.15 -11.28
C MET A 16 37.77 5.43 -10.62
N GLY A 17 37.18 5.80 -9.48
CA GLY A 17 37.70 6.86 -8.62
C GLY A 17 36.80 8.09 -8.63
N ALA A 18 37.39 9.27 -8.42
CA ALA A 18 36.66 10.53 -8.48
C ALA A 18 36.88 11.17 -9.86
N ASP A 19 35.82 11.27 -10.65
CA ASP A 19 35.84 11.89 -11.97
C ASP A 19 34.95 13.13 -12.05
N THR A 20 35.26 14.04 -12.97
CA THR A 20 34.38 15.16 -13.32
C THR A 20 34.09 15.09 -14.82
N LEU A 21 32.81 15.00 -15.19
CA LEU A 21 32.35 14.77 -16.55
C LEU A 21 31.55 15.98 -17.05
N TYR A 22 31.94 16.54 -18.19
CA TYR A 22 31.25 17.65 -18.86
C TYR A 22 30.88 17.21 -20.29
N GLY A 23 29.60 17.11 -20.61
CA GLY A 23 29.08 16.63 -21.90
C GLY A 23 29.25 17.66 -23.00
N GLY A 24 28.67 18.85 -22.83
CA GLY A 24 28.82 19.91 -23.82
C GLY A 24 27.50 20.16 -24.53
N LEU A 25 27.47 20.30 -25.85
CA LEU A 25 26.22 20.44 -26.60
C LEU A 25 25.93 19.13 -27.33
N GLY A 26 24.72 18.62 -27.25
CA GLY A 26 24.28 17.34 -27.80
C GLY A 26 23.68 16.48 -26.71
N ASP A 27 23.13 15.33 -27.10
CA ASP A 27 22.52 14.38 -26.17
C ASP A 27 23.61 13.41 -25.69
N ASP A 28 24.15 13.67 -24.51
CA ASP A 28 25.33 13.00 -23.96
C ASP A 28 24.96 11.87 -22.98
N SER A 29 25.90 10.94 -22.79
CA SER A 29 25.77 9.81 -21.87
C SER A 29 26.90 9.77 -20.85
N TYR A 30 26.55 9.71 -19.57
CA TYR A 30 27.49 9.71 -18.45
C TYR A 30 27.52 8.36 -17.77
N ILE A 31 28.70 7.74 -17.63
CA ILE A 31 28.88 6.54 -16.82
C ILE A 31 29.31 6.94 -15.42
N VAL A 32 28.45 6.69 -14.43
CA VAL A 32 28.71 6.97 -13.01
C VAL A 32 28.83 5.66 -12.26
N ASN A 33 29.98 5.42 -11.64
CA ASN A 33 30.24 4.18 -10.90
C ASN A 33 30.86 4.41 -9.51
N SER A 34 31.02 5.67 -9.12
CA SER A 34 31.61 6.11 -7.87
C SER A 34 30.81 7.28 -7.31
N SER A 35 30.59 7.29 -5.99
CA SER A 35 29.91 8.40 -5.32
C SER A 35 30.69 9.71 -5.36
N ASP A 36 31.98 9.64 -5.71
CA ASP A 36 32.86 10.78 -5.84
C ASP A 36 32.85 11.37 -7.27
N ASP A 37 32.11 10.76 -8.21
CA ASP A 37 31.93 11.29 -9.55
C ASP A 37 31.04 12.54 -9.55
N VAL A 38 31.41 13.52 -10.37
CA VAL A 38 30.69 14.78 -10.53
C VAL A 38 30.34 14.97 -12.00
N VAL A 39 29.07 14.79 -12.34
CA VAL A 39 28.53 15.20 -13.63
C VAL A 39 28.28 16.71 -13.61
N LYS A 40 28.53 17.39 -14.72
CA LYS A 40 28.21 18.82 -14.87
C LYS A 40 27.49 19.06 -16.18
N GLU A 41 26.23 19.43 -16.04
CA GLU A 41 25.34 19.81 -17.13
C GLU A 41 24.86 21.26 -17.01
N PHE A 42 24.50 21.86 -18.15
CA PHE A 42 24.02 23.23 -18.24
C PHE A 42 22.76 23.33 -19.13
N SER A 43 22.03 24.44 -19.00
CA SER A 43 20.80 24.65 -19.76
C SER A 43 21.03 24.71 -21.28
N ASN A 44 20.13 24.05 -22.03
CA ASN A 44 20.12 23.97 -23.50
C ASN A 44 21.32 23.19 -24.08
N GLN A 45 21.76 22.18 -23.37
CA GLN A 45 22.87 21.32 -23.79
C GLN A 45 22.40 20.07 -24.52
N GLY A 46 21.31 19.43 -24.11
CA GLY A 46 20.70 18.36 -24.87
C GLY A 46 19.61 17.68 -24.06
N LEU A 47 19.35 16.43 -24.40
CA LEU A 47 18.68 15.45 -23.54
C LEU A 47 19.70 14.43 -23.07
N ASP A 48 20.11 14.57 -21.82
CA ASP A 48 21.30 13.89 -21.31
C ASP A 48 20.94 12.71 -20.41
N THR A 49 21.75 11.65 -20.47
CA THR A 49 21.47 10.38 -19.79
C THR A 49 22.59 9.99 -18.84
N VAL A 50 22.25 9.69 -17.59
CA VAL A 50 23.17 9.05 -16.64
C VAL A 50 22.93 7.55 -16.61
N HIS A 51 23.99 6.78 -16.83
CA HIS A 51 24.06 5.36 -16.57
C HIS A 51 24.77 5.15 -15.24
N SER A 52 24.03 4.78 -14.19
CA SER A 52 24.60 4.63 -12.84
C SER A 52 24.70 3.17 -12.43
N SER A 53 25.80 2.76 -11.82
CA SER A 53 25.92 1.46 -11.13
C SER A 53 25.87 1.58 -9.60
N ILE A 54 25.43 2.73 -9.09
CA ILE A 54 25.25 3.10 -7.68
C ILE A 54 23.95 3.88 -7.51
N ASP A 55 23.53 4.14 -6.27
CA ASP A 55 22.47 5.13 -6.00
C ASP A 55 22.80 6.47 -6.66
N TYR A 56 21.82 7.07 -7.35
CA TYR A 56 22.05 8.34 -8.04
C TYR A 56 20.85 9.29 -7.98
N THR A 57 21.16 10.57 -7.75
CA THR A 57 20.21 11.67 -7.87
C THR A 57 20.62 12.55 -9.05
N LEU A 58 19.72 12.72 -10.02
CA LEU A 58 19.94 13.63 -11.13
C LEU A 58 20.14 15.05 -10.59
N ILE A 59 21.25 15.67 -10.95
CA ILE A 59 21.41 17.12 -10.78
C ILE A 59 20.61 17.87 -11.85
N GLY A 60 20.46 19.19 -11.70
CA GLY A 60 19.70 19.99 -12.66
C GLY A 60 20.25 19.88 -14.09
N HIS A 61 19.35 19.98 -15.06
CA HIS A 61 19.62 19.85 -16.51
C HIS A 61 19.94 18.44 -17.00
N LEU A 62 19.80 17.41 -16.15
CA LEU A 62 19.76 16.02 -16.61
C LEU A 62 18.32 15.54 -16.68
N GLU A 63 18.00 14.82 -17.75
CA GLU A 63 16.65 14.35 -18.04
C GLU A 63 16.48 12.86 -17.77
N ASN A 64 17.49 12.04 -18.05
CA ASN A 64 17.34 10.58 -18.00
C ASN A 64 18.31 9.92 -17.00
N LEU A 65 17.80 8.94 -16.25
CA LEU A 65 18.59 8.05 -15.41
C LEU A 65 18.31 6.60 -15.80
N LEU A 66 19.36 5.84 -16.07
CA LEU A 66 19.34 4.39 -16.23
C LEU A 66 20.23 3.75 -15.16
N LEU A 67 19.61 3.01 -14.23
CA LEU A 67 20.33 2.19 -13.26
C LEU A 67 20.82 0.92 -13.97
N THR A 68 22.04 0.51 -13.66
CA THR A 68 22.72 -0.62 -14.31
C THR A 68 23.16 -1.66 -13.28
N GLY A 69 23.49 -2.85 -13.76
CA GLY A 69 23.86 -3.97 -12.89
C GLY A 69 22.63 -4.68 -12.30
N THR A 70 22.84 -5.35 -11.18
CA THR A 70 21.83 -6.20 -10.52
C THR A 70 21.71 -5.90 -9.03
N ALA A 71 22.37 -4.84 -8.56
CA ALA A 71 22.29 -4.43 -7.16
C ALA A 71 20.99 -3.64 -6.95
N ALA A 72 20.38 -3.78 -5.77
CA ALA A 72 19.30 -2.91 -5.32
C ALA A 72 19.86 -1.51 -5.08
N ILE A 73 19.71 -0.64 -6.08
CA ILE A 73 20.17 0.76 -6.07
C ILE A 73 19.00 1.67 -6.44
N ASN A 74 19.07 2.93 -6.05
CA ASN A 74 17.93 3.83 -6.08
C ASN A 74 18.18 5.00 -7.03
N GLY A 75 17.10 5.49 -7.62
CA GLY A 75 17.09 6.61 -8.54
C GLY A 75 16.25 7.75 -8.00
N THR A 76 16.77 8.97 -8.06
CA THR A 76 16.00 10.17 -7.78
C THR A 76 16.17 11.17 -8.92
N GLY A 77 15.07 11.67 -9.46
CA GLY A 77 15.06 12.74 -10.45
C GLY A 77 15.28 14.11 -9.82
N ASN A 78 14.91 15.15 -10.56
CA ASN A 78 15.08 16.54 -10.17
C ASN A 78 13.74 17.29 -10.29
N SER A 79 13.74 18.52 -10.81
CA SER A 79 12.52 19.32 -10.99
C SER A 79 12.06 19.40 -12.45
N LEU A 80 12.71 18.66 -13.34
CA LEU A 80 12.39 18.54 -14.75
C LEU A 80 11.48 17.33 -14.96
N ASN A 81 11.03 17.12 -16.20
CA ASN A 81 10.34 15.90 -16.57
C ASN A 81 11.40 14.82 -16.83
N ASN A 82 11.59 13.93 -15.86
CA ASN A 82 12.63 12.91 -15.92
C ASN A 82 12.11 11.56 -16.41
N ILE A 83 13.00 10.79 -17.06
CA ILE A 83 12.80 9.36 -17.31
C ILE A 83 13.75 8.59 -16.42
N LEU A 84 13.21 7.82 -15.47
CA LEU A 84 13.98 6.95 -14.59
C LEU A 84 13.70 5.50 -14.98
N THR A 85 14.76 4.76 -15.31
CA THR A 85 14.72 3.32 -15.57
C THR A 85 15.60 2.60 -14.56
N GLY A 86 14.99 1.73 -13.77
CA GLY A 86 15.66 0.84 -12.83
C GLY A 86 16.37 -0.33 -13.51
N ASN A 87 16.92 -1.22 -12.69
CA ASN A 87 17.71 -2.36 -13.12
C ASN A 87 16.96 -3.69 -12.86
N SER A 88 17.65 -4.71 -12.34
CA SER A 88 17.04 -6.02 -12.06
C SER A 88 16.99 -6.38 -10.57
N GLY A 89 17.41 -5.46 -9.72
CA GLY A 89 17.21 -5.56 -8.28
C GLY A 89 16.13 -4.57 -7.85
N ASP A 90 15.66 -4.74 -6.62
CA ASP A 90 14.64 -3.89 -6.01
C ASP A 90 15.12 -2.42 -5.92
N ASN A 91 14.49 -1.51 -6.67
CA ASN A 91 14.86 -0.11 -6.76
C ASN A 91 13.78 0.79 -6.15
N LEU A 92 14.18 1.82 -5.43
CA LEU A 92 13.33 2.96 -5.11
C LEU A 92 13.52 4.05 -6.19
N LEU A 93 12.46 4.37 -6.92
CA LEU A 93 12.44 5.40 -7.95
C LEU A 93 11.55 6.57 -7.50
N ASN A 94 12.14 7.77 -7.42
CA ASN A 94 11.43 9.01 -7.11
C ASN A 94 11.68 10.03 -8.21
N GLY A 95 10.68 10.33 -9.04
CA GLY A 95 10.80 11.30 -10.13
C GLY A 95 11.16 12.72 -9.65
N GLY A 96 10.74 13.07 -8.44
CA GLY A 96 10.97 14.39 -7.86
C GLY A 96 9.77 15.31 -8.09
N LEU A 97 10.00 16.45 -8.74
CA LEU A 97 8.93 17.31 -9.24
C LEU A 97 8.95 17.24 -10.76
N GLY A 98 7.80 17.35 -11.41
CA GLY A 98 7.74 17.34 -12.86
C GLY A 98 6.65 16.41 -13.34
N ALA A 99 6.65 16.13 -14.64
CA ALA A 99 5.89 15.04 -15.23
C ALA A 99 6.87 13.92 -15.54
N ASP A 100 7.07 13.01 -14.60
CA ASP A 100 8.10 11.98 -14.69
C ASP A 100 7.57 10.69 -15.30
N THR A 101 8.46 9.89 -15.90
CA THR A 101 8.15 8.52 -16.33
C THR A 101 9.09 7.55 -15.62
N LEU A 102 8.53 6.60 -14.89
CA LEU A 102 9.26 5.66 -14.04
C LEU A 102 9.06 4.22 -14.54
N TYR A 103 10.16 3.51 -14.73
CA TYR A 103 10.19 2.09 -15.11
C TYR A 103 11.10 1.35 -14.11
N GLY A 104 10.62 0.33 -13.41
CA GLY A 104 11.38 -0.35 -12.35
C GLY A 104 12.34 -1.40 -12.90
N GLY A 105 11.85 -2.21 -13.83
CA GLY A 105 12.67 -3.22 -14.48
C GLY A 105 12.34 -4.61 -13.98
N LEU A 106 13.28 -5.34 -13.39
CA LEU A 106 12.95 -6.58 -12.67
C LEU A 106 13.22 -6.36 -11.19
N GLY A 107 12.60 -7.17 -10.34
CA GLY A 107 12.72 -7.01 -8.90
C GLY A 107 11.45 -6.39 -8.33
N ASN A 108 11.38 -6.25 -7.02
CA ASN A 108 10.23 -5.65 -6.36
C ASN A 108 10.53 -4.17 -6.11
N ASP A 109 10.07 -3.32 -7.01
CA ASP A 109 10.38 -1.91 -7.06
C ASP A 109 9.41 -1.07 -6.22
N THR A 110 9.84 0.13 -5.85
CA THR A 110 9.01 1.12 -5.16
C THR A 110 9.06 2.46 -5.86
N TYR A 111 7.90 2.96 -6.26
CA TYR A 111 7.74 4.27 -6.89
C TYR A 111 7.20 5.28 -5.90
N ILE A 112 7.83 6.46 -5.85
CA ILE A 112 7.24 7.62 -5.16
C ILE A 112 6.47 8.44 -6.19
N VAL A 113 5.14 8.40 -6.12
CA VAL A 113 4.25 9.14 -7.01
C VAL A 113 3.55 10.24 -6.22
N ASN A 114 4.00 11.47 -6.41
CA ASN A 114 3.55 12.63 -5.63
C ASN A 114 2.87 13.71 -6.49
N THR A 115 2.93 13.58 -7.82
CA THR A 115 2.20 14.43 -8.77
C THR A 115 1.23 13.60 -9.61
N SER A 116 0.14 14.22 -10.07
CA SER A 116 -0.78 13.57 -11.01
C SER A 116 -0.23 13.49 -12.44
N THR A 117 0.98 13.99 -12.66
CA THR A 117 1.63 14.01 -13.98
C THR A 117 2.71 12.95 -14.13
N ASP A 118 3.06 12.27 -13.04
CA ASP A 118 3.96 11.12 -13.08
C ASP A 118 3.25 9.94 -13.75
N VAL A 119 4.02 9.12 -14.46
CA VAL A 119 3.56 7.89 -15.11
C VAL A 119 4.47 6.76 -14.68
N VAL A 120 3.89 5.74 -14.05
CA VAL A 120 4.57 4.47 -13.80
C VAL A 120 4.23 3.50 -14.93
N THR A 121 5.22 2.76 -15.42
CA THR A 121 5.00 1.73 -16.44
C THR A 121 5.67 0.44 -16.02
N GLU A 122 4.83 -0.52 -15.67
CA GLU A 122 5.23 -1.90 -15.35
C GLU A 122 4.76 -2.90 -16.40
N LEU A 123 5.49 -4.01 -16.50
CA LEU A 123 5.18 -5.13 -17.36
C LEU A 123 4.97 -6.39 -16.53
N ALA A 124 4.10 -7.26 -17.04
CA ALA A 124 3.82 -8.55 -16.40
C ALA A 124 5.09 -9.37 -16.13
N GLY A 125 5.20 -9.86 -14.88
CA GLY A 125 6.30 -10.73 -14.44
C GLY A 125 7.61 -10.00 -14.12
N GLN A 126 7.55 -8.69 -13.92
CA GLN A 126 8.70 -7.88 -13.51
C GLN A 126 8.95 -7.90 -12.01
N GLY A 127 7.92 -8.08 -11.19
CA GLY A 127 8.07 -8.00 -9.76
C GLY A 127 6.76 -8.13 -9.02
N ILE A 128 6.82 -7.79 -7.74
CA ILE A 128 5.69 -7.33 -6.94
C ILE A 128 6.02 -5.91 -6.52
N ASP A 129 5.34 -4.95 -7.12
CA ASP A 129 5.77 -3.56 -7.12
C ASP A 129 4.87 -2.70 -6.23
N THR A 130 5.43 -1.60 -5.72
CA THR A 130 4.75 -0.74 -4.73
C THR A 130 4.71 0.70 -5.18
N ILE A 131 3.52 1.29 -5.23
CA ILE A 131 3.38 2.76 -5.25
C ILE A 131 3.29 3.28 -3.82
N ARG A 132 4.07 4.33 -3.55
CA ARG A 132 3.91 5.21 -2.39
C ARG A 132 3.41 6.57 -2.84
N SER A 133 2.26 6.99 -2.32
CA SER A 133 1.64 8.25 -2.75
C SER A 133 1.10 9.12 -1.62
N THR A 134 1.23 10.43 -1.77
CA THR A 134 0.56 11.45 -0.93
C THR A 134 -0.63 12.10 -1.64
N MET A 135 -1.01 11.63 -2.83
CA MET A 135 -2.09 12.23 -3.62
C MET A 135 -3.46 12.00 -2.97
N SER A 136 -4.34 13.00 -3.05
CA SER A 136 -5.69 12.93 -2.45
C SER A 136 -6.56 11.80 -3.01
N ASN A 137 -6.29 11.39 -4.26
CA ASN A 137 -6.97 10.30 -4.94
C ASN A 137 -5.99 9.68 -5.93
N TYR A 138 -5.63 8.41 -5.73
CA TYR A 138 -4.68 7.70 -6.56
C TYR A 138 -5.19 6.27 -6.84
N GLY A 139 -5.00 5.81 -8.07
CA GLY A 139 -5.32 4.44 -8.48
C GLY A 139 -4.12 3.79 -9.11
N LEU A 140 -3.90 2.51 -8.80
CA LEU A 140 -2.77 1.75 -9.34
C LEU A 140 -2.86 1.61 -10.86
N GLU A 141 -1.72 1.75 -11.52
CA GLU A 141 -1.54 1.38 -12.91
C GLU A 141 -1.65 -0.15 -13.08
N SER A 142 -1.74 -0.63 -14.33
CA SER A 142 -1.70 -2.07 -14.61
C SER A 142 -0.37 -2.69 -14.17
N GLU A 143 -0.40 -3.95 -13.76
CA GLU A 143 0.79 -4.72 -13.36
C GLU A 143 1.50 -4.17 -12.10
N VAL A 144 0.81 -3.35 -11.30
CA VAL A 144 1.29 -2.94 -9.96
C VAL A 144 0.39 -3.53 -8.89
N GLU A 145 1.00 -4.16 -7.88
CA GLU A 145 0.25 -4.94 -6.88
C GLU A 145 -0.03 -4.14 -5.60
N ASN A 146 0.85 -3.23 -5.18
CA ASN A 146 0.76 -2.62 -3.86
C ASN A 146 0.62 -1.10 -3.89
N LEU A 147 -0.23 -0.57 -3.01
CA LEU A 147 -0.37 0.86 -2.73
C LEU A 147 -0.16 1.14 -1.25
N GLU A 148 0.75 2.05 -0.94
CA GLU A 148 0.96 2.62 0.40
C GLU A 148 0.67 4.13 0.36
N LEU A 149 -0.42 4.54 1.01
CA LEU A 149 -0.73 5.95 1.19
C LEU A 149 0.17 6.53 2.28
N MET A 150 0.78 7.68 2.00
CA MET A 150 1.72 8.34 2.89
C MET A 150 1.11 9.60 3.53
N GLY A 151 1.76 10.12 4.57
CA GLY A 151 1.33 11.33 5.28
C GLY A 151 0.25 11.05 6.33
N GLY A 152 -0.65 12.01 6.55
CA GLY A 152 -1.74 11.89 7.53
C GLY A 152 -3.02 12.62 7.11
N SER A 153 -3.16 12.85 5.81
CA SER A 153 -4.36 13.47 5.23
C SER A 153 -5.38 12.40 4.84
N HIS A 154 -6.65 12.79 4.70
CA HIS A 154 -7.67 11.96 4.07
C HIS A 154 -7.32 11.75 2.59
N LEU A 155 -6.92 10.53 2.24
CA LEU A 155 -6.57 10.14 0.88
C LEU A 155 -7.46 8.98 0.41
N THR A 156 -7.69 8.90 -0.89
CA THR A 156 -8.35 7.78 -1.55
C THR A 156 -7.32 6.95 -2.31
N GLY A 157 -7.27 5.64 -2.04
CA GLY A 157 -6.47 4.66 -2.77
C GLY A 157 -7.37 3.68 -3.50
N ILE A 158 -7.03 3.36 -4.74
CA ILE A 158 -7.80 2.48 -5.62
C ILE A 158 -6.83 1.43 -6.19
N GLY A 159 -7.20 0.15 -6.09
CA GLY A 159 -6.51 -0.96 -6.74
C GLY A 159 -6.76 -0.99 -8.24
N ASN A 160 -6.52 -2.14 -8.84
CA ASN A 160 -6.71 -2.42 -10.26
C ASN A 160 -7.47 -3.75 -10.42
N GLY A 161 -7.08 -4.59 -11.38
CA GLY A 161 -7.73 -5.88 -11.62
C GLY A 161 -6.96 -7.09 -11.07
N LEU A 162 -5.90 -6.85 -10.31
CA LEU A 162 -5.02 -7.84 -9.71
C LEU A 162 -5.39 -8.04 -8.23
N ASP A 163 -4.77 -9.02 -7.58
CA ASP A 163 -4.83 -9.17 -6.14
C ASP A 163 -3.95 -8.08 -5.48
N ASN A 164 -4.55 -6.98 -5.04
CA ASN A 164 -3.81 -5.82 -4.54
C ASN A 164 -3.60 -5.82 -3.01
N SER A 165 -2.51 -5.21 -2.56
CA SER A 165 -2.34 -4.82 -1.15
C SER A 165 -2.44 -3.30 -0.99
N LEU A 166 -3.50 -2.85 -0.32
CA LEU A 166 -3.77 -1.42 -0.12
C LEU A 166 -3.61 -1.07 1.36
N THR A 167 -2.65 -0.20 1.66
CA THR A 167 -2.38 0.31 3.02
C THR A 167 -2.64 1.81 3.08
N GLY A 168 -3.50 2.21 4.02
CA GLY A 168 -3.80 3.60 4.34
C GLY A 168 -2.72 4.26 5.21
N ASN A 169 -2.95 5.52 5.57
CA ASN A 169 -2.08 6.31 6.41
C ASN A 169 -2.72 6.57 7.79
N SER A 170 -2.33 7.64 8.49
CA SER A 170 -2.91 7.99 9.80
C SER A 170 -4.15 8.88 9.74
N GLY A 171 -4.66 9.15 8.54
CA GLY A 171 -5.86 9.93 8.29
C GLY A 171 -7.03 9.00 7.94
N ASN A 172 -8.23 9.53 7.94
CA ASN A 172 -9.41 8.77 7.51
C ASN A 172 -9.27 8.48 6.01
N ASN A 173 -9.01 7.27 5.57
CA ASN A 173 -8.81 6.92 4.17
C ASN A 173 -10.06 6.30 3.53
N GLN A 174 -10.09 6.33 2.21
CA GLN A 174 -11.00 5.51 1.40
C GLN A 174 -10.16 4.55 0.57
N LEU A 175 -10.24 3.25 0.84
CA LEU A 175 -9.53 2.23 0.06
C LEU A 175 -10.54 1.40 -0.74
N LYS A 176 -10.22 1.15 -2.00
CA LYS A 176 -11.05 0.36 -2.94
C LYS A 176 -10.20 -0.69 -3.63
N GLY A 177 -10.46 -1.98 -3.43
CA GLY A 177 -9.73 -3.07 -4.09
C GLY A 177 -10.04 -3.17 -5.59
N GLU A 178 -11.33 -3.04 -5.93
CA GLU A 178 -11.90 -3.17 -7.29
C GLU A 178 -12.15 -4.63 -7.72
N LEU A 179 -11.28 -5.26 -8.52
CA LEU A 179 -11.40 -6.68 -8.85
C LEU A 179 -10.14 -7.38 -8.35
N GLY A 180 -10.29 -8.59 -7.83
CA GLY A 180 -9.15 -9.38 -7.37
C GLY A 180 -9.42 -9.93 -5.98
N ALA A 181 -8.46 -10.66 -5.42
CA ALA A 181 -8.47 -10.98 -4.00
C ALA A 181 -7.61 -9.94 -3.27
N ASP A 182 -8.23 -8.86 -2.81
CA ASP A 182 -7.53 -7.70 -2.29
C ASP A 182 -7.29 -7.79 -0.78
N THR A 183 -6.20 -7.21 -0.30
CA THR A 183 -5.94 -7.01 1.14
C THR A 183 -5.96 -5.52 1.45
N LEU A 184 -6.93 -5.09 2.26
CA LEU A 184 -7.14 -3.70 2.63
C LEU A 184 -6.82 -3.49 4.12
N ASN A 185 -5.92 -2.56 4.40
CA ASN A 185 -5.58 -2.11 5.74
C ASN A 185 -5.72 -0.58 5.81
N GLY A 186 -6.76 -0.07 6.48
CA GLY A 186 -6.98 1.37 6.65
C GLY A 186 -5.89 2.05 7.48
N GLY A 187 -5.38 1.34 8.48
CA GLY A 187 -4.38 1.85 9.41
C GLY A 187 -5.03 2.60 10.56
N VAL A 188 -4.52 3.79 10.85
CA VAL A 188 -5.02 4.63 11.95
C VAL A 188 -5.95 5.66 11.33
N GLY A 189 -7.21 5.70 11.75
CA GLY A 189 -8.16 6.68 11.24
C GLY A 189 -9.56 6.12 11.28
N ASN A 190 -10.56 6.87 10.86
CA ASN A 190 -11.86 6.27 10.59
C ASN A 190 -11.96 6.00 9.10
N ASP A 191 -11.65 4.79 8.67
CA ASP A 191 -11.47 4.47 7.26
C ASP A 191 -12.74 3.90 6.64
N THR A 192 -12.82 3.98 5.31
CA THR A 192 -13.82 3.25 4.53
C THR A 192 -13.12 2.32 3.58
N LEU A 193 -13.33 1.02 3.78
CA LEU A 193 -12.69 -0.04 3.01
C LEU A 193 -13.77 -0.72 2.16
N THR A 194 -13.56 -0.77 0.86
CA THR A 194 -14.43 -1.44 -0.11
C THR A 194 -13.57 -2.45 -0.85
N GLY A 195 -13.77 -3.73 -0.63
CA GLY A 195 -13.01 -4.80 -1.28
C GLY A 195 -13.29 -4.79 -2.77
N GLY A 196 -14.48 -5.22 -3.17
CA GLY A 196 -14.92 -5.12 -4.56
C GLY A 196 -15.52 -6.43 -5.00
N LEU A 197 -15.01 -7.01 -6.09
CA LEU A 197 -15.32 -8.38 -6.48
C LEU A 197 -14.09 -9.27 -6.24
N GLY A 198 -14.32 -10.47 -5.73
CA GLY A 198 -13.27 -11.42 -5.38
C GLY A 198 -13.08 -11.51 -3.87
N ASN A 199 -12.20 -12.42 -3.43
CA ASN A 199 -12.13 -12.80 -2.01
C ASN A 199 -11.23 -11.83 -1.24
N ASP A 200 -11.84 -10.88 -0.55
CA ASP A 200 -11.11 -9.76 0.03
C ASP A 200 -10.78 -9.96 1.52
N VAL A 201 -9.69 -9.33 1.97
CA VAL A 201 -9.22 -9.38 3.35
C VAL A 201 -9.12 -7.97 3.93
N TYR A 202 -9.98 -7.69 4.90
CA TYR A 202 -9.96 -6.46 5.69
C TYR A 202 -9.16 -6.66 6.97
N GLN A 203 -8.02 -6.00 7.09
CA GLN A 203 -7.19 -6.06 8.28
C GLN A 203 -7.64 -5.03 9.31
N PHE A 204 -7.82 -5.45 10.56
CA PHE A 204 -8.22 -4.57 11.65
C PHE A 204 -7.49 -4.88 12.95
N GLY A 205 -7.19 -3.86 13.74
CA GLY A 205 -6.39 -3.98 14.96
C GLY A 205 -6.82 -3.02 16.07
N ARG A 206 -6.03 -3.02 17.15
CA ARG A 206 -6.13 -1.98 18.18
C ARG A 206 -5.53 -0.69 17.66
N ASP A 207 -6.06 0.44 18.15
CA ASP A 207 -5.69 1.80 17.74
C ASP A 207 -6.10 2.18 16.30
N TYR A 208 -6.86 1.31 15.62
CA TYR A 208 -7.39 1.54 14.28
C TYR A 208 -8.65 2.43 14.30
N GLN A 209 -9.19 2.78 15.47
CA GLN A 209 -10.43 3.55 15.60
C GLN A 209 -11.62 2.89 14.89
N ILE A 210 -12.40 3.61 14.07
CA ILE A 210 -13.68 3.13 13.56
C ILE A 210 -13.64 3.01 12.04
N ASP A 211 -13.49 1.78 11.57
CA ASP A 211 -13.51 1.48 10.15
C ASP A 211 -14.87 1.04 9.69
N THR A 212 -15.24 1.45 8.48
CA THR A 212 -16.46 1.01 7.79
C THR A 212 -16.08 0.10 6.64
N LEU A 213 -16.56 -1.15 6.69
CA LEU A 213 -16.40 -2.12 5.61
C LEU A 213 -17.64 -2.07 4.72
N VAL A 214 -17.42 -1.96 3.42
CA VAL A 214 -18.48 -1.90 2.40
C VAL A 214 -18.34 -3.10 1.49
N GLU A 215 -19.18 -4.09 1.74
CA GLU A 215 -19.31 -5.25 0.86
C GLU A 215 -20.47 -5.13 -0.10
N ALA A 216 -20.26 -5.64 -1.31
CA ALA A 216 -21.29 -5.71 -2.35
C ALA A 216 -21.10 -6.89 -3.32
N ASP A 217 -20.32 -7.92 -2.95
CA ASP A 217 -20.15 -9.11 -3.78
C ASP A 217 -21.17 -10.21 -3.42
N GLY A 218 -22.04 -10.54 -4.38
CA GLY A 218 -22.98 -11.67 -4.29
C GLY A 218 -22.47 -12.95 -4.97
N THR A 219 -21.20 -13.00 -5.36
CA THR A 219 -20.61 -14.10 -6.12
C THR A 219 -20.61 -15.39 -5.29
N VAL A 220 -21.22 -16.44 -5.84
CA VAL A 220 -21.34 -17.72 -5.14
C VAL A 220 -19.96 -18.33 -4.90
N GLY A 221 -19.67 -18.63 -3.64
CA GLY A 221 -18.39 -19.21 -3.23
C GLY A 221 -17.30 -18.18 -2.97
N ASN A 222 -17.62 -16.88 -3.02
CA ASN A 222 -16.77 -15.84 -2.46
C ASN A 222 -16.54 -16.13 -0.95
N THR A 223 -15.35 -15.79 -0.45
CA THR A 223 -15.03 -15.78 0.98
C THR A 223 -14.27 -14.51 1.33
N ASP A 224 -14.99 -13.50 1.79
CA ASP A 224 -14.40 -12.31 2.37
C ASP A 224 -14.04 -12.54 3.84
N ILE A 225 -13.01 -11.82 4.29
CA ILE A 225 -12.41 -12.01 5.62
C ILE A 225 -12.22 -10.67 6.32
N VAL A 226 -12.72 -10.56 7.55
CA VAL A 226 -12.18 -9.60 8.51
C VAL A 226 -11.10 -10.29 9.33
N ALA A 227 -9.86 -9.87 9.17
CA ALA A 227 -8.70 -10.40 9.87
C ALA A 227 -8.31 -9.49 11.04
N PHE A 228 -8.57 -9.94 12.27
CA PHE A 228 -8.10 -9.28 13.47
C PHE A 228 -6.62 -9.59 13.72
N MET A 229 -5.81 -8.54 13.70
CA MET A 229 -4.36 -8.60 13.88
C MET A 229 -3.97 -9.05 15.30
N GLY A 230 -2.66 -9.28 15.53
CA GLY A 230 -2.15 -9.92 16.74
C GLY A 230 -2.59 -9.26 18.06
N GLY A 231 -2.80 -10.08 19.10
CA GLY A 231 -3.20 -9.60 20.44
C GLY A 231 -4.70 -9.31 20.59
N ILE A 232 -5.51 -10.00 19.80
CA ILE A 232 -6.97 -9.95 19.84
C ILE A 232 -7.50 -11.39 19.88
N ALA A 233 -7.91 -11.84 21.06
CA ALA A 233 -8.57 -13.12 21.24
C ALA A 233 -10.07 -13.04 20.94
N VAL A 234 -10.70 -14.19 20.68
CA VAL A 234 -12.13 -14.29 20.31
C VAL A 234 -13.08 -13.75 21.39
N ASP A 235 -12.69 -13.84 22.66
CA ASP A 235 -13.44 -13.30 23.81
C ASP A 235 -13.21 -11.80 24.03
N GLN A 236 -12.33 -11.19 23.23
CA GLN A 236 -12.11 -9.75 23.19
C GLN A 236 -12.92 -9.05 22.08
N LEU A 237 -13.70 -9.80 21.30
CA LEU A 237 -14.56 -9.28 20.24
C LEU A 237 -16.01 -9.18 20.70
N TRP A 238 -16.63 -8.04 20.46
CA TRP A 238 -18.02 -7.77 20.84
C TRP A 238 -18.88 -7.45 19.63
N PHE A 239 -19.83 -8.32 19.33
CA PHE A 239 -20.71 -8.24 18.18
C PHE A 239 -22.04 -7.56 18.54
N LYS A 240 -22.42 -6.55 17.77
CA LYS A 240 -23.64 -5.79 18.01
C LYS A 240 -24.32 -5.38 16.72
N ARG A 241 -25.63 -5.60 16.63
CA ARG A 241 -26.46 -5.04 15.56
C ARG A 241 -26.81 -3.58 15.85
N VAL A 242 -26.58 -2.70 14.87
CA VAL A 242 -27.00 -1.29 14.91
C VAL A 242 -27.71 -0.94 13.61
N GLY A 243 -29.04 -0.82 13.66
CA GLY A 243 -29.84 -0.68 12.44
C GLY A 243 -29.68 -1.88 11.51
N ASN A 244 -29.17 -1.63 10.30
CA ASN A 244 -28.84 -2.68 9.32
C ASN A 244 -27.35 -3.06 9.31
N ASN A 245 -26.52 -2.46 10.16
CA ASN A 245 -25.09 -2.74 10.22
C ASN A 245 -24.76 -3.75 11.31
N LEU A 246 -23.66 -4.47 11.12
CA LEU A 246 -22.97 -5.22 12.17
C LEU A 246 -21.80 -4.36 12.67
N GLU A 247 -21.74 -4.11 13.97
CA GLU A 247 -20.55 -3.55 14.62
C GLU A 247 -19.80 -4.68 15.34
N VAL A 248 -18.49 -4.77 15.14
CA VAL A 248 -17.59 -5.67 15.88
C VAL A 248 -16.54 -4.83 16.57
N SER A 249 -16.67 -4.68 17.89
CA SER A 249 -15.77 -3.87 18.71
C SER A 249 -14.71 -4.73 19.37
N ILE A 250 -13.53 -4.14 19.61
CA ILE A 250 -12.55 -4.75 20.49
C ILE A 250 -12.80 -4.22 21.92
N ILE A 251 -13.10 -5.12 22.86
CA ILE A 251 -13.48 -4.71 24.22
C ILE A 251 -12.36 -3.91 24.90
N GLY A 252 -12.77 -2.95 25.72
CA GLY A 252 -11.85 -2.07 26.43
C GLY A 252 -11.23 -0.95 25.59
N THR A 253 -11.47 -0.91 24.27
CA THR A 253 -11.01 0.19 23.39
C THR A 253 -12.19 0.87 22.69
N SER A 254 -11.90 1.94 21.94
CA SER A 254 -12.87 2.57 21.03
C SER A 254 -12.89 1.92 19.64
N ASP A 255 -12.02 0.92 19.40
CA ASP A 255 -11.79 0.36 18.09
C ASP A 255 -12.94 -0.56 17.69
N LYS A 256 -13.46 -0.39 16.47
CA LYS A 256 -14.44 -1.30 15.89
C LYS A 256 -14.45 -1.23 14.38
N VAL A 257 -14.85 -2.35 13.78
CA VAL A 257 -15.31 -2.39 12.39
C VAL A 257 -16.83 -2.30 12.34
N VAL A 258 -17.34 -1.58 11.34
CA VAL A 258 -18.76 -1.51 10.99
C VAL A 258 -18.93 -2.14 9.62
N VAL A 259 -19.48 -3.36 9.57
CA VAL A 259 -19.87 -3.96 8.29
C VAL A 259 -21.22 -3.39 7.89
N LYS A 260 -21.18 -2.55 6.86
CA LYS A 260 -22.33 -1.76 6.41
C LYS A 260 -23.37 -2.67 5.75
N SER A 261 -24.64 -2.47 6.09
CA SER A 261 -25.76 -3.20 5.48
C SER A 261 -25.77 -4.73 5.68
N TRP A 262 -24.97 -5.28 6.62
CA TRP A 262 -24.95 -6.71 6.97
C TRP A 262 -26.33 -7.39 7.04
N TYR A 263 -27.32 -6.69 7.61
CA TYR A 263 -28.68 -7.22 7.81
C TYR A 263 -29.66 -6.87 6.68
N LEU A 264 -29.17 -6.33 5.56
CA LEU A 264 -29.99 -5.95 4.40
C LEU A 264 -29.96 -7.00 3.29
N SER A 265 -28.77 -7.52 2.94
CA SER A 265 -28.57 -8.61 1.97
C SER A 265 -27.44 -9.53 2.44
N SER A 266 -27.43 -10.78 1.98
CA SER A 266 -26.27 -11.67 2.12
C SER A 266 -25.05 -11.14 1.38
N ASP A 267 -25.25 -10.43 0.27
CA ASP A 267 -24.18 -9.84 -0.55
C ASP A 267 -23.45 -8.67 0.14
N ASN A 268 -23.87 -8.31 1.36
CA ASN A 268 -23.21 -7.29 2.18
C ASN A 268 -22.56 -7.90 3.42
N GLN A 269 -22.52 -9.23 3.51
CA GLN A 269 -21.91 -9.94 4.62
C GLN A 269 -20.45 -10.27 4.27
N ILE A 270 -19.64 -10.34 5.32
CA ILE A 270 -18.31 -10.94 5.28
C ILE A 270 -18.47 -12.39 5.72
N GLU A 271 -17.96 -13.35 4.96
CA GLU A 271 -18.10 -14.78 5.26
C GLU A 271 -17.37 -15.19 6.52
N GLN A 272 -16.19 -14.61 6.80
CA GLN A 272 -15.32 -15.06 7.87
C GLN A 272 -14.76 -13.91 8.71
N PHE A 273 -14.78 -14.08 10.03
CA PHE A 273 -13.98 -13.28 10.95
C PHE A 273 -12.87 -14.17 11.49
N LYS A 274 -11.62 -13.71 11.43
CA LYS A 274 -10.45 -14.49 11.85
C LYS A 274 -9.66 -13.76 12.91
N THR A 275 -9.23 -14.49 13.92
CA THR A 275 -8.22 -14.01 14.87
C THR A 275 -6.89 -14.69 14.60
N THR A 276 -5.82 -13.90 14.57
CA THR A 276 -4.45 -14.45 14.50
C THR A 276 -4.09 -15.23 15.78
N ASP A 277 -4.59 -14.77 16.93
CA ASP A 277 -4.49 -15.50 18.19
C ASP A 277 -5.37 -16.76 18.14
N GLY A 278 -4.74 -17.93 18.25
CA GLY A 278 -5.41 -19.23 18.19
C GLY A 278 -5.84 -19.67 16.78
N ASN A 279 -5.66 -18.83 15.75
CA ASN A 279 -6.08 -19.10 14.36
C ASN A 279 -7.57 -19.51 14.27
N MET A 280 -8.42 -18.83 15.04
CA MET A 280 -9.84 -19.14 15.14
C MET A 280 -10.61 -18.48 14.00
N THR A 281 -11.65 -19.16 13.51
CA THR A 281 -12.55 -18.66 12.47
C THR A 281 -14.00 -18.68 12.95
N LEU A 282 -14.69 -17.55 12.81
CA LEU A 282 -16.13 -17.41 12.95
C LEU A 282 -16.75 -17.23 11.57
N LEU A 283 -17.71 -18.09 11.23
CA LEU A 283 -18.47 -17.97 9.98
C LEU A 283 -19.63 -16.99 10.14
N SER A 284 -20.01 -16.32 9.05
CA SER A 284 -21.17 -15.41 8.98
C SER A 284 -22.46 -16.05 9.51
N THR A 285 -22.61 -17.36 9.29
CA THR A 285 -23.74 -18.18 9.78
C THR A 285 -23.85 -18.24 11.30
N ASP A 286 -22.74 -18.07 12.02
CA ASP A 286 -22.67 -18.18 13.48
C ASP A 286 -22.66 -16.81 14.18
N VAL A 287 -22.44 -15.71 13.45
CA VAL A 287 -22.43 -14.32 13.97
C VAL A 287 -23.71 -13.99 14.75
N GLN A 288 -24.87 -14.44 14.26
CA GLN A 288 -26.16 -14.10 14.89
C GLN A 288 -26.28 -14.69 16.31
N ALA A 289 -25.63 -15.81 16.60
CA ALA A 289 -25.63 -16.42 17.92
C ALA A 289 -24.94 -15.50 18.93
N LEU A 290 -23.77 -14.96 18.56
CA LEU A 290 -23.00 -14.00 19.37
C LEU A 290 -23.76 -12.68 19.55
N VAL A 291 -24.30 -12.10 18.47
CA VAL A 291 -25.09 -10.86 18.53
C VAL A 291 -26.28 -10.99 19.49
N SER A 292 -26.97 -12.14 19.46
CA SER A 292 -28.14 -12.37 20.32
C SER A 292 -27.75 -12.50 21.79
N ALA A 293 -26.66 -13.20 22.09
CA ALA A 293 -26.15 -13.35 23.45
C ALA A 293 -25.67 -12.01 24.02
N MET A 294 -24.85 -11.29 23.25
CA MET A 294 -24.25 -10.02 23.64
C MET A 294 -25.26 -8.87 23.74
N ALA A 295 -26.40 -8.94 23.05
CA ALA A 295 -27.47 -7.94 23.17
C ALA A 295 -28.14 -7.92 24.56
N SER A 296 -28.04 -9.02 25.33
CA SER A 296 -28.67 -9.15 26.65
C SER A 296 -27.84 -8.62 27.81
N ILE A 297 -26.59 -8.22 27.54
CA ILE A 297 -25.59 -7.85 28.54
C ILE A 297 -24.82 -6.60 28.09
N ALA A 298 -24.25 -5.87 29.04
CA ALA A 298 -23.45 -4.69 28.72
C ALA A 298 -22.03 -5.11 28.29
N PRO A 299 -21.42 -4.46 27.29
CA PRO A 299 -20.01 -4.64 26.98
C PRO A 299 -19.15 -4.12 28.14
N PRO A 300 -17.91 -4.64 28.31
CA PRO A 300 -16.95 -4.06 29.23
C PRO A 300 -16.71 -2.56 28.96
N PRO A 301 -16.54 -1.73 30.00
CA PRO A 301 -16.21 -0.31 29.84
C PRO A 301 -14.80 -0.13 29.26
N LEU A 302 -14.52 1.07 28.73
CA LEU A 302 -13.19 1.44 28.25
C LEU A 302 -12.11 1.18 29.31
N GLY A 303 -10.99 0.61 28.88
CA GLY A 303 -9.89 0.17 29.73
C GLY A 303 -10.02 -1.24 30.31
N GLN A 304 -11.17 -1.92 30.16
CA GLN A 304 -11.33 -3.33 30.54
C GLN A 304 -11.25 -4.24 29.31
N THR A 305 -10.08 -4.85 29.13
CA THR A 305 -9.76 -5.70 27.96
C THR A 305 -10.09 -7.18 28.16
N GLU A 306 -10.72 -7.53 29.29
CA GLU A 306 -11.16 -8.89 29.61
C GLU A 306 -12.63 -8.87 30.05
N LEU A 307 -13.31 -10.00 29.83
CA LEU A 307 -14.67 -10.20 30.31
C LEU A 307 -14.66 -10.40 31.83
N SER A 308 -15.69 -9.90 32.50
CA SER A 308 -15.92 -10.21 33.91
C SER A 308 -16.32 -11.68 34.09
N SER A 309 -16.19 -12.22 35.31
CA SER A 309 -16.61 -13.60 35.61
C SER A 309 -18.08 -13.88 35.30
N GLU A 310 -18.95 -12.88 35.46
CA GLU A 310 -20.37 -13.00 35.11
C GLU A 310 -20.55 -13.11 33.59
N GLN A 311 -19.86 -12.26 32.82
CA GLN A 311 -19.90 -12.30 31.36
C GLN A 311 -19.34 -13.62 30.81
N HIS A 312 -18.21 -14.12 31.36
CA HIS A 312 -17.69 -15.44 31.02
C HIS A 312 -18.72 -16.55 31.24
N SER A 313 -19.41 -16.54 32.38
CA SER A 313 -20.46 -17.54 32.67
C SER A 313 -21.61 -17.54 31.66
N GLN A 314 -21.82 -16.44 30.94
CA GLN A 314 -22.89 -16.25 29.96
C GLN A 314 -22.41 -16.46 28.52
N LEU A 315 -21.13 -16.18 28.22
CA LEU A 315 -20.61 -16.10 26.86
C LEU A 315 -19.70 -17.27 26.46
N ASP A 316 -18.98 -17.89 27.40
CA ASP A 316 -17.92 -18.86 27.06
C ASP A 316 -18.45 -20.03 26.20
N ALA A 317 -19.61 -20.57 26.56
CA ALA A 317 -20.22 -21.69 25.84
C ALA A 317 -20.62 -21.32 24.40
N ILE A 318 -21.07 -20.08 24.17
CA ILE A 318 -21.48 -19.65 22.84
C ILE A 318 -20.27 -19.24 22.00
N ILE A 319 -19.26 -18.60 22.60
CA ILE A 319 -17.98 -18.31 21.94
C ILE A 319 -17.32 -19.61 21.49
N ALA A 320 -17.18 -20.60 22.38
CA ALA A 320 -16.56 -21.88 22.05
C ALA A 320 -17.35 -22.70 21.00
N ALA A 321 -18.66 -22.48 20.88
CA ALA A 321 -19.48 -23.15 19.86
C ALA A 321 -19.46 -22.42 18.51
N SER A 322 -19.25 -21.11 18.50
CA SER A 322 -19.27 -20.28 17.28
C SER A 322 -17.90 -20.18 16.59
N TRP A 323 -16.81 -20.25 17.34
CA TRP A 323 -15.44 -20.14 16.81
C TRP A 323 -14.79 -21.52 16.67
N ASN A 324 -14.22 -21.83 15.50
CA ASN A 324 -13.55 -23.10 15.19
C ASN A 324 -12.08 -22.93 14.83
#